data_AF-A0A8S0YYS2-F1
#
_entry.id   AF-A0A8S0YYS2-F1
#
_cell.length_a   1.000
_cell.length_b   1.000
_cell.length_c   1.000
_cell.angle_alpha   90.00
_cell.angle_beta   90.00
_cell.angle_gamma   90.00
#
_symmetry.space_group_name_H-M   'P 1'
#
loop_
_entity.id
_entity.type
_entity.pdbx_description
1 polymer ?
#
loop_
_entity_poly.entity_id
_entity_poly.type
_entity_poly.pdbx_seq_one_letter_code
_entity_poly.pdbx_strand_id
1 'polypeptide(L)'
;MASKKRKFSDDYLKFGFTFIERDELQLSQCVICVKVLSNDSMRPSRLERHFNQQHPTLASKSKEFFSSKAESLKRMRLDKSGSYHKDVSQHVKASFELAFLIAKQKKPHTIGTVLL
;
A
#
# COMPACT_ATOMS: atom_id res chain seq x y z
N MET A 1 6.93 -20.48 26.24
CA MET A 1 7.89 -19.35 26.24
C MET A 1 7.17 -18.14 25.66
N ALA A 2 6.90 -17.11 26.47
CA ALA A 2 6.21 -15.92 25.98
C ALA A 2 7.13 -15.16 25.01
N SER A 3 6.79 -15.18 23.72
CA SER A 3 7.51 -14.43 22.70
C SER A 3 7.43 -12.95 23.04
N LYS A 4 8.57 -12.38 23.45
CA LYS A 4 8.72 -10.96 23.80
C LYS A 4 8.21 -10.13 22.62
N LYS A 5 7.00 -9.55 22.72
CA LYS A 5 6.40 -8.72 21.67
C LYS A 5 7.37 -7.57 21.39
N ARG A 6 8.00 -7.54 20.21
CA ARG A 6 8.93 -6.47 19.84
C ARG A 6 8.13 -5.22 19.56
N LYS A 7 8.37 -4.17 20.35
CA LYS A 7 7.83 -2.84 20.07
C LYS A 7 8.53 -2.26 18.84
N PHE A 8 7.77 -1.62 17.96
CA PHE A 8 8.31 -0.90 16.81
C PHE A 8 9.17 0.27 17.28
N SER A 9 10.38 0.41 16.72
CA SER A 9 11.28 1.54 16.95
C SER A 9 11.14 2.55 15.82
N ASP A 10 11.16 3.85 16.12
CA ASP A 10 11.15 4.92 15.10
C ASP A 10 12.33 4.81 14.12
N ASP A 11 13.42 4.17 14.56
CA ASP A 11 14.58 3.87 13.73
C ASP A 11 14.22 3.08 12.45
N TYR A 12 13.14 2.28 12.47
CA TYR A 12 12.71 1.53 11.27
C TYR A 12 12.11 2.42 10.17
N LEU A 13 11.78 3.68 10.48
CA LEU A 13 11.35 4.65 9.47
C LEU A 13 12.46 4.96 8.46
N LYS A 14 13.73 4.84 8.86
CA LYS A 14 14.88 5.02 7.95
C LYS A 14 14.92 3.97 6.83
N PHE A 15 14.30 2.82 7.06
CA PHE A 15 14.16 1.75 6.06
C PHE A 15 12.86 1.88 5.24
N GLY A 16 12.09 2.95 5.44
CA GLY A 16 10.80 3.16 4.75
C GLY A 16 9.66 2.31 5.32
N PHE A 17 9.67 2.02 6.63
CA PHE A 17 8.61 1.27 7.28
C PHE A 17 7.93 2.05 8.41
N THR A 18 6.66 1.73 8.63
CA THR A 18 5.86 2.14 9.79
C THR A 18 5.23 0.90 10.43
N PHE A 19 4.52 1.04 11.55
CA PHE A 19 3.77 -0.07 12.13
C PHE A 19 2.26 0.10 11.96
N ILE A 20 1.57 -1.03 12.08
CA ILE A 20 0.15 -1.07 12.38
C ILE A 20 -0.09 -1.96 13.57
N GLU A 21 -1.11 -1.61 14.34
CA GLU A 21 -1.64 -2.48 15.38
C GLU A 21 -2.81 -3.26 14.78
N ARG A 22 -2.70 -4.59 14.78
CA ARG A 22 -3.79 -5.52 14.47
C ARG A 22 -3.76 -6.60 15.53
N ASP A 23 -4.91 -6.90 16.14
CA ASP A 23 -5.04 -8.01 17.08
C ASP A 23 -3.98 -7.97 18.21
N GLU A 24 -3.75 -6.78 18.77
CA GLU A 24 -2.74 -6.52 19.81
C GLU A 24 -1.29 -6.86 19.40
N LEU A 25 -1.03 -6.97 18.09
CA LEU A 25 0.27 -7.20 17.49
C LEU A 25 0.68 -6.00 16.62
N GLN A 26 1.92 -5.56 16.80
CA GLN A 26 2.54 -4.60 15.91
C GLN A 26 3.11 -5.32 14.68
N LEU A 27 2.60 -4.98 13.51
CA LEU A 27 3.06 -5.48 12.24
C LEU A 27 3.77 -4.37 11.47
N SER A 28 4.90 -4.69 10.86
CA SER A 28 5.63 -3.75 10.02
C SER A 28 4.92 -3.54 8.69
N GLN A 29 4.96 -2.32 8.18
CA GLN A 29 4.30 -1.93 6.96
C GLN A 29 5.20 -1.02 6.14
N CYS A 30 5.38 -1.34 4.86
CA CYS A 30 6.13 -0.50 3.95
C CYS A 30 5.35 0.79 3.64
N VAL A 31 5.99 1.95 3.72
CA VAL A 31 5.33 3.24 3.43
C VAL A 31 5.17 3.52 1.93
N ILE A 32 5.86 2.75 1.08
CA ILE A 32 5.87 2.94 -0.38
C ILE A 32 4.80 2.08 -1.05
N CYS A 33 4.92 0.75 -0.97
CA CYS A 33 3.95 -0.18 -1.56
C CYS A 33 2.79 -0.52 -0.64
N VAL A 34 2.83 -0.04 0.62
CA VAL A 34 1.75 -0.23 1.56
C VAL A 34 1.50 -1.74 1.81
N LYS A 35 2.57 -2.53 1.80
CA LYS A 35 2.52 -3.96 2.13
C LYS A 35 2.72 -4.15 3.63
N VAL A 36 1.83 -4.90 4.27
CA VAL A 36 1.99 -5.35 5.65
C VAL A 36 2.82 -6.64 5.65
N LEU A 37 3.87 -6.68 6.47
CA LEU A 37 4.70 -7.85 6.69
C LEU A 37 4.43 -8.45 8.07
N SER A 38 4.58 -9.77 8.19
CA SER A 38 4.38 -10.49 9.44
C SER A 38 5.34 -10.03 10.55
N ASN A 39 5.01 -10.30 11.81
CA ASN A 39 5.81 -9.90 12.97
C ASN A 39 7.29 -10.37 12.88
N ASP A 40 7.56 -11.59 12.41
CA ASP A 40 8.95 -12.07 12.21
C ASP A 40 9.75 -11.23 11.18
N SER A 41 9.04 -10.50 10.30
CA SER A 41 9.65 -9.58 9.33
C SER A 41 10.05 -8.24 9.93
N MET A 42 9.78 -7.96 11.21
CA MET A 42 10.28 -6.74 11.89
C MET A 42 11.80 -6.72 12.08
N ARG A 43 12.53 -7.75 11.64
CA ARG A 43 14.00 -7.76 11.64
C ARG A 43 14.49 -6.75 10.59
N PRO A 44 15.44 -5.85 10.93
CA PRO A 44 15.93 -4.82 10.00
C PRO A 44 16.41 -5.41 8.68
N SER A 45 17.17 -6.52 8.72
CA SER A 45 17.64 -7.21 7.51
C SER A 45 16.52 -7.68 6.56
N ARG A 46 15.34 -8.02 7.08
CA ARG A 46 14.17 -8.40 6.27
C ARG A 46 13.50 -7.17 5.66
N LEU A 47 13.41 -6.08 6.42
CA LEU A 47 12.87 -4.79 5.99
C LEU A 47 13.74 -4.20 4.86
N GLU A 48 15.05 -4.16 5.07
CA GLU A 48 16.05 -3.71 4.08
C GLU A 48 15.99 -4.55 2.82
N ARG A 49 15.92 -5.88 2.94
CA ARG A 49 15.80 -6.76 1.78
C ARG A 49 14.52 -6.48 0.99
N HIS A 50 13.38 -6.36 1.67
CA HIS A 50 12.13 -5.99 1.00
C HIS A 50 12.27 -4.67 0.26
N PHE A 51 12.83 -3.66 0.93
CA PHE A 51 12.97 -2.33 0.35
C PHE A 51 13.89 -2.34 -0.89
N ASN A 52 15.07 -2.95 -0.79
CA ASN A 52 16.01 -3.03 -1.91
C ASN A 52 15.46 -3.85 -3.09
N GLN A 53 14.68 -4.89 -2.83
CA GLN A 53 14.10 -5.73 -3.88
C GLN A 53 12.88 -5.10 -4.54
N GLN A 54 12.04 -4.37 -3.80
CA GLN A 54 10.79 -3.82 -4.31
C GLN A 54 10.91 -2.35 -4.73
N HIS A 55 11.85 -1.62 -4.12
CA HIS A 55 12.02 -0.17 -4.26
C HIS A 55 13.49 0.24 -4.46
N PRO A 56 14.26 -0.40 -5.35
CA PRO A 56 15.68 -0.09 -5.54
C PRO A 56 15.94 1.37 -5.91
N THR A 57 15.02 1.99 -6.67
CA THR A 57 15.11 3.39 -7.11
C THR A 57 14.93 4.40 -5.99
N LEU A 58 14.39 3.97 -4.85
CA LEU A 58 14.09 4.83 -3.69
C LEU A 58 15.07 4.61 -2.54
N ALA A 59 16.06 3.73 -2.69
CA ALA A 59 17.03 3.39 -1.64
C ALA A 59 17.92 4.58 -1.23
N SER A 60 18.10 5.55 -2.12
CA SER A 60 18.88 6.77 -1.88
C SER A 60 18.05 7.92 -1.26
N LYS A 61 16.76 7.73 -0.98
CA LYS A 61 15.90 8.78 -0.43
C LYS A 61 16.16 9.01 1.06
N SER A 62 15.95 10.25 1.51
CA SER A 62 16.16 10.64 2.91
C SER A 62 15.05 10.12 3.83
N LYS A 63 15.34 10.10 5.15
CA LYS A 63 14.33 9.79 6.18
C LYS A 63 13.11 10.70 6.06
N GLU A 64 13.28 11.98 5.74
CA GLU A 64 12.18 12.95 5.61
C GLU A 64 11.19 12.57 4.51
N PHE A 65 11.68 12.04 3.39
CA PHE A 65 10.82 11.51 2.32
C PHE A 65 9.92 10.38 2.86
N PHE A 66 10.50 9.44 3.63
CA PHE A 66 9.75 8.36 4.23
C PHE A 66 8.80 8.83 5.34
N SER A 67 9.21 9.83 6.14
CA SER A 67 8.34 10.47 7.15
C SER A 67 7.09 11.08 6.52
N SER A 68 7.26 11.89 5.47
CA SER A 68 6.13 12.50 4.75
C SER A 68 5.18 11.44 4.19
N LYS A 69 5.72 10.35 3.64
CA LYS A 69 4.92 9.24 3.14
C LYS A 69 4.19 8.48 4.25
N ALA A 70 4.84 8.28 5.40
CA ALA A 70 4.23 7.66 6.57
C ALA A 70 3.08 8.52 7.14
N GLU A 71 3.23 9.83 7.17
CA GLU A 71 2.17 10.76 7.60
C GLU A 71 0.98 10.73 6.64
N SER A 72 1.24 10.78 5.32
CA SER A 72 0.22 10.63 4.30
C SER A 72 -0.55 9.32 4.49
N LEU A 73 0.17 8.23 4.80
CA LEU A 73 -0.45 6.94 5.10
C LEU A 73 -1.30 6.93 6.36
N LYS A 74 -0.83 7.53 7.45
CA LYS A 74 -1.62 7.69 8.70
C LYS A 74 -2.92 8.43 8.40
N ARG A 75 -2.87 9.49 7.58
CA ARG A 75 -4.06 10.24 7.16
C ARG A 75 -5.03 9.40 6.34
N MET A 76 -4.54 8.54 5.43
CA MET A 76 -5.40 7.62 4.67
C MET A 76 -6.06 6.53 5.51
N ARG A 77 -5.49 6.18 6.68
CA ARG A 77 -6.00 5.13 7.58
C ARG A 77 -7.04 5.62 8.58
N LEU A 78 -7.24 6.94 8.69
CA LEU A 78 -8.14 7.55 9.69
C LEU A 78 -9.62 7.46 9.31
N ASP A 79 -9.98 6.86 8.17
CA ASP A 79 -11.37 6.46 7.97
C ASP A 79 -11.72 5.32 8.94
N LYS A 80 -12.85 5.47 9.65
CA LYS A 80 -13.30 4.65 10.81
C LYS A 80 -13.34 3.13 10.55
N SER A 81 -13.17 2.69 9.32
CA SER A 81 -13.17 1.27 8.93
C SER A 81 -11.81 0.58 9.09
N GLY A 82 -10.68 1.31 9.23
CA GLY A 82 -9.35 0.69 9.23
C GLY A 82 -8.99 0.00 7.90
N SER A 83 -9.78 0.28 6.87
CA SER A 83 -9.61 -0.24 5.52
C SER A 83 -8.49 0.50 4.83
N TYR A 84 -7.63 -0.29 4.22
CA TYR A 84 -6.55 0.21 3.39
C TYR A 84 -7.15 0.83 2.14
N HIS A 85 -7.20 2.17 2.06
CA HIS A 85 -7.37 2.85 0.79
C HIS A 85 -6.07 2.65 -0.01
N LYS A 86 -5.93 1.44 -0.58
CA LYS A 86 -5.01 1.21 -1.68
C LYS A 86 -5.44 2.24 -2.72
N ASP A 87 -4.51 3.05 -3.19
CA ASP A 87 -4.67 4.05 -4.24
C ASP A 87 -5.04 3.36 -5.58
N VAL A 88 -6.18 2.69 -5.55
CA VAL A 88 -6.90 2.05 -6.64
C VAL A 88 -7.97 3.04 -7.14
N SER A 89 -8.00 4.25 -6.58
CA SER A 89 -9.04 5.24 -6.88
C SER A 89 -8.88 5.88 -8.25
N GLN A 90 -7.66 6.00 -8.81
CA GLN A 90 -7.47 6.64 -10.11
C GLN A 90 -7.53 5.67 -11.30
N HIS A 91 -7.00 4.45 -11.19
CA HIS A 91 -7.00 3.50 -12.32
C HIS A 91 -8.25 2.60 -12.38
N VAL A 92 -8.83 2.22 -11.24
CA VAL A 92 -10.03 1.34 -11.25
C VAL A 92 -11.31 2.12 -11.49
N LYS A 93 -11.42 3.39 -11.09
CA LYS A 93 -12.60 4.21 -11.46
C LYS A 93 -12.72 4.35 -12.97
N ALA A 94 -11.64 4.74 -13.65
CA ALA A 94 -11.66 4.89 -15.10
C ALA A 94 -12.02 3.57 -15.81
N SER A 95 -11.38 2.46 -15.41
CA SER A 95 -11.64 1.14 -16.01
C SER A 95 -13.06 0.63 -15.71
N PHE A 96 -13.57 0.89 -14.51
CA PHE A 96 -14.91 0.50 -14.07
C PHE A 96 -16.00 1.37 -14.72
N GLU A 97 -15.80 2.69 -14.85
CA GLU A 97 -16.72 3.60 -15.55
C GLU A 97 -16.79 3.26 -17.04
N LEU A 98 -15.65 2.96 -17.67
CA LEU A 98 -15.61 2.51 -19.07
C LEU A 98 -16.38 1.18 -19.23
N ALA A 99 -16.09 0.19 -18.39
CA ALA A 99 -16.79 -1.11 -18.43
C ALA A 99 -18.30 -0.98 -18.11
N PHE A 100 -18.68 -0.09 -17.20
CA PHE A 100 -20.07 0.17 -16.83
C PHE A 100 -20.83 0.90 -17.95
N LEU A 101 -20.21 1.85 -18.65
CA LEU A 101 -20.78 2.49 -19.84
C LEU A 101 -20.97 1.50 -20.99
N ILE A 102 -19.99 0.61 -21.22
CA ILE A 102 -20.09 -0.46 -22.22
C ILE A 102 -21.21 -1.45 -21.85
N ALA A 103 -21.30 -1.84 -20.58
CA ALA A 103 -22.34 -2.76 -20.10
C ALA A 103 -23.75 -2.15 -20.06
N LYS A 104 -23.89 -0.84 -19.81
CA LYS A 104 -25.18 -0.13 -19.93
C LYS A 104 -25.62 -0.01 -21.39
N GLN A 105 -24.68 0.15 -22.31
CA GLN A 105 -24.95 0.13 -23.74
C GLN A 105 -25.08 -1.30 -24.28
N LYS A 106 -25.93 -2.15 -23.67
CA LYS A 106 -26.38 -3.43 -24.27
C LYS A 106 -27.06 -3.17 -25.62
N LYS A 107 -26.29 -2.88 -26.65
CA LYS A 107 -26.66 -3.07 -28.03
C LYS A 107 -26.24 -4.50 -28.36
N PRO A 108 -27.17 -5.44 -28.54
CA PRO A 108 -26.82 -6.65 -29.26
C PRO A 108 -26.30 -6.22 -30.64
N HIS A 109 -25.13 -6.74 -31.03
CA HIS A 109 -24.64 -6.60 -32.39
C HIS A 109 -25.68 -7.18 -33.34
N THR A 110 -26.27 -6.34 -34.20
CA THR A 110 -26.50 -6.71 -35.60
C THR A 110 -26.44 -5.43 -36.44
N ILE A 111 -25.33 -5.31 -37.15
CA ILE A 111 -25.12 -4.56 -38.41
C ILE A 111 -25.14 -3.03 -38.32
N GLY A 112 -24.01 -2.44 -38.71
CA GLY A 112 -23.94 -1.01 -39.03
C GLY A 112 -22.53 -0.45 -38.90
N THR A 113 -21.62 -0.96 -39.73
CA THR A 113 -20.44 -0.32 -40.32
C THR A 113 -19.90 1.01 -39.75
N VAL A 114 -18.56 1.05 -39.77
CA VAL A 114 -17.71 2.16 -40.25
C VAL A 114 -17.13 3.12 -39.20
N LEU A 115 -15.83 2.88 -38.98
CA LEU A 115 -14.70 3.80 -39.06
C LEU A 115 -14.59 5.00 -38.10
N LEU A 116 -13.39 5.03 -37.49
CA LEU A 116 -12.65 6.10 -36.81
C LEU A 116 -12.85 6.21 -35.29
#